data_AF-A0A3B9ZWQ2-F1
#
_entry.id   AF-A0A3B9ZWQ2-F1
#
_cell.length_a   1.000
_cell.length_b   1.000
_cell.length_c   1.000
_cell.angle_alpha   90.00
_cell.angle_beta   90.00
_cell.angle_gamma   90.00
#
_symmetry.space_group_name_H-M   'P 1'
#
loop_
_entity.id
_entity.type
_entity.pdbx_description
1 polymer ?
#
loop_
_entity_poly.entity_id
_entity_poly.type
_entity_poly.pdbx_seq_one_letter_code
_entity_poly.pdbx_strand_id
1 'polypeptide(L)'
;MSEGDHLDSLVIEYKTLLRKSVSNNNQNNCDEKHIIENLTKSADWSPQGANEILGLVNNYGAFILRNALAIAVALGKEDGALGL
;
A
#
# COMPACT_ATOMS: atom_id res chain seq x y z
N MET A 1 18.01 -12.82 6.03
CA MET A 1 17.43 -11.82 5.13
C MET A 1 17.15 -10.61 5.99
N SER A 2 17.64 -9.43 5.60
CA SER A 2 17.40 -8.21 6.37
C SER A 2 15.98 -7.71 6.07
N GLU A 3 15.29 -7.09 7.03
CA GLU A 3 13.97 -6.46 6.80
C GLU A 3 13.98 -5.47 5.62
N GLY A 4 15.12 -4.82 5.35
CA GLY A 4 15.31 -3.97 4.17
C GLY A 4 15.18 -4.70 2.84
N ASP A 5 15.73 -5.91 2.72
CA ASP A 5 15.66 -6.72 1.49
C ASP A 5 14.22 -7.17 1.19
N HIS A 6 13.42 -7.38 2.24
CA HIS A 6 12.01 -7.71 2.14
C HIS A 6 11.19 -6.52 1.65
N LEU A 7 11.48 -5.32 2.16
CA LEU A 7 10.80 -4.09 1.74
C LEU A 7 11.06 -3.78 0.25
N ASP A 8 12.30 -3.94 -0.22
CA ASP A 8 12.63 -3.73 -1.64
C ASP A 8 11.89 -4.73 -2.55
N SER A 9 11.78 -5.98 -2.12
CA SER A 9 11.01 -7.01 -2.85
C SER A 9 9.52 -6.66 -2.93
N LEU A 10 8.92 -6.24 -1.81
CA LEU A 10 7.54 -5.75 -1.73
C LEU A 10 7.32 -4.54 -2.65
N VAL A 11 8.26 -3.59 -2.66
CA VAL A 11 8.16 -2.41 -3.54
C VAL A 11 8.17 -2.82 -5.01
N ILE A 12 8.99 -3.79 -5.42
CA ILE A 12 9.01 -4.31 -6.80
C ILE A 12 7.70 -4.99 -7.15
N GLU A 13 7.15 -5.78 -6.24
CA GLU A 13 5.86 -6.46 -6.40
C GLU A 13 4.72 -5.45 -6.59
N TYR A 14 4.56 -4.51 -5.66
CA TYR A 14 3.52 -3.48 -5.75
C TYR A 14 3.71 -2.56 -6.95
N LYS A 15 4.94 -2.22 -7.34
CA LYS A 15 5.19 -1.50 -8.61
C LYS A 15 4.70 -2.30 -9.81
N THR A 16 4.87 -3.62 -9.81
CA THR A 16 4.42 -4.48 -10.90
C THR A 16 2.90 -4.61 -10.93
N LEU A 17 2.27 -4.74 -9.75
CA LEU A 17 0.81 -4.77 -9.60
C LEU A 17 0.17 -3.45 -10.05
N LEU A 18 0.70 -2.31 -9.62
CA LEU A 18 0.19 -0.98 -9.94
C LEU A 18 0.54 -0.54 -11.38
N ARG A 19 1.64 -1.01 -11.97
CA ARG A 19 1.96 -0.68 -13.37
C ARG A 19 0.94 -1.28 -14.35
N LYS A 20 0.35 -2.44 -14.04
CA LYS A 20 -0.74 -3.02 -14.84
C LYS A 20 -2.00 -2.15 -14.85
N SER A 21 -2.20 -1.35 -13.80
CA SER A 21 -3.38 -0.49 -13.65
C SER A 21 -3.23 0.84 -14.39
N VAL A 22 -2.04 1.46 -14.32
CA VAL A 22 -1.79 2.80 -14.89
C VAL A 22 -1.69 2.80 -16.43
N SER A 23 -1.33 1.68 -17.06
CA SER A 23 -1.12 1.63 -18.52
C SER A 23 -2.41 1.80 -19.35
N ASN A 24 -3.60 1.81 -18.72
CA ASN A 24 -4.89 1.79 -19.41
C ASN A 24 -5.72 3.07 -19.31
N ASN A 25 -5.37 4.10 -18.51
CA ASN A 25 -6.24 5.26 -18.33
C ASN A 25 -5.50 6.61 -18.27
N ASN A 26 -5.97 7.55 -19.10
CA ASN A 26 -5.64 8.98 -19.06
C ASN A 26 -6.70 9.74 -18.24
N GLN A 27 -6.81 9.56 -16.92
CA GLN A 27 -7.52 10.54 -16.06
C GLN A 27 -7.38 10.28 -14.55
N ASN A 28 -6.84 11.29 -13.85
CA ASN A 28 -6.43 11.32 -12.44
C ASN A 28 -7.48 10.94 -11.36
N ASN A 29 -8.72 10.60 -11.72
CA ASN A 29 -9.76 10.16 -10.76
C ASN A 29 -10.20 8.69 -11.01
N CYS A 30 -9.85 8.12 -12.15
CA CYS A 30 -10.05 6.70 -12.45
C CYS A 30 -8.95 5.84 -11.80
N ASP A 31 -7.78 6.44 -11.56
CA ASP A 31 -6.61 5.74 -11.05
C ASP A 31 -6.81 5.22 -9.62
N GLU A 32 -7.41 6.00 -8.72
CA GLU A 32 -7.59 5.60 -7.31
C GLU A 32 -8.51 4.38 -7.17
N LYS A 33 -9.68 4.42 -7.83
CA LYS A 33 -10.61 3.29 -7.87
C LYS A 33 -9.98 2.07 -8.53
N HIS A 34 -9.22 2.28 -9.59
CA HIS A 34 -8.56 1.18 -10.29
C HIS A 34 -7.43 0.56 -9.47
N ILE A 35 -6.73 1.35 -8.66
CA ILE A 35 -5.75 0.86 -7.68
C ILE A 35 -6.45 0.03 -6.60
N ILE A 36 -7.54 0.53 -6.01
CA ILE A 36 -8.32 -0.21 -5.00
C ILE A 36 -8.84 -1.53 -5.57
N GLU A 37 -9.39 -1.52 -6.79
CA GLU A 37 -9.84 -2.75 -7.45
C GLU A 37 -8.69 -3.75 -7.68
N ASN A 38 -7.51 -3.28 -8.07
CA ASN A 38 -6.37 -4.18 -8.26
C ASN A 38 -5.84 -4.73 -6.94
N LEU A 39 -5.81 -3.92 -5.88
CA LEU A 39 -5.42 -4.37 -4.53
C LEU A 39 -6.38 -5.43 -4.00
N THR A 40 -7.69 -5.21 -4.16
CA THR A 40 -8.72 -6.16 -3.71
C THR A 40 -8.74 -7.45 -4.54
N LYS A 41 -8.48 -7.38 -5.86
CA LYS A 41 -8.50 -8.55 -6.75
C LYS A 41 -7.19 -9.35 -6.78
N SER A 42 -6.05 -8.69 -6.59
CA SER A 42 -4.72 -9.29 -6.84
C SER A 42 -3.86 -9.45 -5.59
N ALA A 43 -4.21 -8.76 -4.50
CA ALA A 43 -3.43 -8.74 -3.27
C ALA A 43 -4.30 -8.98 -2.02
N ASP A 44 -5.50 -9.57 -2.20
CA ASP A 44 -6.44 -9.99 -1.15
C ASP A 44 -6.79 -8.92 -0.10
N TRP A 45 -6.63 -7.65 -0.44
CA TRP A 45 -7.01 -6.57 0.46
C TRP A 45 -8.54 -6.51 0.60
N SER A 46 -9.00 -6.18 1.80
CA SER A 46 -10.38 -5.73 2.00
C SER A 46 -10.58 -4.39 1.25
N PRO A 47 -11.77 -4.10 0.67
CA PRO A 47 -12.02 -2.81 0.03
C PRO A 47 -11.78 -1.62 0.95
N GLN A 48 -12.07 -1.80 2.24
CA GLN A 48 -11.83 -0.80 3.26
C GLN A 48 -10.31 -0.62 3.51
N GLY A 49 -9.56 -1.71 3.71
CA GLY A 49 -8.11 -1.65 3.90
C GLY A 49 -7.38 -1.04 2.70
N ALA A 50 -7.79 -1.40 1.48
CA ALA A 50 -7.25 -0.82 0.25
C ALA A 50 -7.49 0.69 0.14
N ASN A 51 -8.66 1.16 0.58
CA ASN A 51 -8.98 2.59 0.59
C ASN A 51 -8.17 3.34 1.67
N GLU A 52 -8.08 2.78 2.87
CA GLU A 52 -7.32 3.36 3.98
C GLU A 52 -5.83 3.46 3.64
N ILE A 53 -5.23 2.40 3.10
CA ILE A 53 -3.80 2.42 2.76
C ILE A 53 -3.50 3.43 1.64
N LEU A 54 -4.41 3.57 0.68
CA LEU A 54 -4.25 4.56 -0.39
C LEU A 54 -4.42 5.99 0.13
N GLY A 55 -5.36 6.20 1.05
CA GLY A 55 -5.49 7.46 1.80
C GLY A 55 -4.23 7.80 2.57
N LEU A 56 -3.61 6.84 3.25
CA LEU A 56 -2.34 7.02 3.96
C LEU A 56 -1.20 7.42 3.01
N VAL A 57 -1.09 6.75 1.86
CA VAL A 57 -0.10 7.06 0.82
C VAL A 57 -0.29 8.48 0.28
N ASN A 58 -1.52 8.86 -0.05
CA ASN A 58 -1.85 10.16 -0.62
C ASN A 58 -1.65 11.31 0.38
N ASN A 59 -1.97 11.10 1.66
CA ASN A 59 -1.89 12.15 2.68
C ASN A 59 -0.49 12.34 3.28
N TYR A 60 0.28 11.25 3.44
CA TYR A 60 1.50 11.27 4.23
C TYR A 60 2.77 10.91 3.46
N GLY A 61 2.64 10.19 2.34
CA GLY A 61 3.76 9.75 1.51
C GLY A 61 4.76 8.82 2.22
N ALA A 62 5.75 8.35 1.47
CA ALA A 62 6.67 7.30 1.94
C ALA A 62 7.53 7.71 3.15
N PHE A 63 7.84 9.01 3.32
CA PHE A 63 8.67 9.46 4.44
C PHE A 63 7.98 9.29 5.80
N ILE A 64 6.69 9.60 5.90
CA ILE A 64 5.97 9.43 7.16
C ILE A 64 5.66 7.95 7.38
N LEU A 65 5.22 7.24 6.34
CA LEU A 65 4.83 5.84 6.46
C LEU A 65 5.99 4.92 6.86
N ARG A 66 7.22 5.14 6.35
CA ARG A 66 8.40 4.38 6.79
C ARG A 66 8.71 4.60 8.28
N ASN A 67 8.51 5.82 8.78
CA ASN A 67 8.74 6.12 10.19
C ASN A 67 7.61 5.55 11.07
N ALA A 68 6.36 5.59 10.59
CA ALA A 68 5.23 4.97 11.26
C ALA A 68 5.43 3.45 11.40
N LEU A 69 5.89 2.77 10.34
CA LEU A 69 6.26 1.35 10.39
C LEU A 69 7.37 1.09 11.43
N ALA A 70 8.45 1.86 11.38
CA ALA A 70 9.56 1.70 12.33
C ALA A 70 9.10 1.87 13.80
N ILE A 71 8.21 2.83 14.06
CA ILE A 71 7.63 3.05 15.38
C ILE A 71 6.70 1.87 15.77
N ALA A 72 5.87 1.38 14.85
CA ALA A 72 4.97 0.24 15.11
C ALA A 72 5.77 -1.01 15.50
N VAL A 73 6.84 -1.32 14.75
CA VAL A 73 7.76 -2.43 15.04
C VAL A 73 8.45 -2.23 16.39
N ALA A 74 8.99 -1.03 16.65
CA ALA A 74 9.64 -0.71 17.93
C ALA A 74 8.70 -0.82 19.14
N LEU A 75 7.40 -0.61 18.93
CA LEU A 75 6.35 -0.75 19.95
C LEU A 75 5.71 -2.15 19.99
N GLY A 76 6.13 -3.09 19.13
CA GLY A 76 5.56 -4.43 19.04
C GLY A 76 4.09 -4.44 18.59
N LYS A 77 3.68 -3.47 17.78
CA LYS A 77 2.32 -3.38 17.23
C LYS A 77 2.30 -3.91 15.80
N GLU A 78 1.99 -5.20 15.66
CA GLU A 78 1.87 -5.86 14.36
C GLU A 78 0.51 -5.56 13.72
N ASP A 79 -0.58 -5.81 14.44
CA ASP A 79 -1.93 -5.45 14.01
C ASP A 79 -2.39 -4.13 14.67
N GLY A 80 -2.87 -3.21 13.83
CA GLY A 80 -3.51 -1.98 14.30
C GLY A 80 -4.88 -2.27 14.93
N ALA A 81 -5.36 -1.35 15.77
CA ALA A 81 -6.64 -1.50 16.47
C ALA A 81 -7.88 -1.60 15.56
N LEU A 82 -7.73 -1.29 14.26
CA LEU A 82 -8.82 -1.33 13.28
C LEU A 82 -9.02 -2.69 12.61
N GLY A 83 -8.04 -3.61 12.69
CA GLY A 83 -8.15 -4.98 12.16
C GLY A 83 -8.59 -5.08 10.69
N LEU A 84 -8.06 -4.20 9.84
CA LEU A 84 -8.46 -4.03 8.44
C LEU A 84 -7.75 -4.94 7.45
#